data_AF-A0A7C2ZA28-F1
#
_entry.id   AF-A0A7C2ZA28-F1
#
_cell.length_a   1.000
_cell.length_b   1.000
_cell.length_c   1.000
_cell.angle_alpha   90.00
_cell.angle_beta   90.00
_cell.angle_gamma   90.00
#
_symmetry.space_group_name_H-M   'P 1'
#
loop_
_entity.id
_entity.type
_entity.pdbx_description
1 polymer ?
#
loop_
_entity_poly.entity_id
_entity_poly.type
_entity_poly.pdbx_seq_one_letter_code
_entity_poly.pdbx_strand_id
1 'polypeptide(L)'
;MSNGTKIIEDYRSELNNVAELWAGVVPYLDEQEMSILRAVIENNGLTLYRLSRITGLAFSTVFKKTRKLSSRGIIVISKNGKCNSYSATVLGLIICLAKSCLDKEYVAFKLLKVMSASGVGDINELIKVLKAAASSATIRDVSGIRNPSDLLYLAIKNSSSVNKSILGLIIYHLSV
;
A
#
# COMPACT_ATOMS: atom_id res chain seq x y z
N MET A 1 32.09 11.40 -10.43
CA MET A 1 30.69 11.22 -10.89
C MET A 1 30.17 9.81 -10.53
N SER A 2 30.19 9.38 -9.25
CA SER A 2 29.76 8.03 -8.85
C SER A 2 28.84 7.95 -7.61
N ASN A 3 28.41 9.08 -7.04
CA ASN A 3 27.51 9.06 -5.87
C ASN A 3 26.04 8.79 -6.23
N GLY A 4 25.58 9.18 -7.42
CA GLY A 4 24.17 9.05 -7.81
C GLY A 4 23.74 7.59 -8.07
N THR A 5 24.55 6.81 -8.77
CA THR A 5 24.25 5.41 -9.10
C THR A 5 24.19 4.52 -7.87
N LYS A 6 25.09 4.77 -6.90
CA LYS A 6 25.17 4.00 -5.65
C LYS A 6 23.96 4.22 -4.74
N ILE A 7 23.41 5.44 -4.70
CA ILE A 7 22.19 5.77 -3.94
C ILE A 7 20.94 5.15 -4.61
N ILE A 8 20.91 5.09 -5.94
CA ILE A 8 19.77 4.53 -6.70
C ILE A 8 19.72 3.00 -6.61
N GLU A 9 20.86 2.32 -6.60
CA GLU A 9 20.91 0.86 -6.41
C GLU A 9 20.53 0.44 -4.98
N ASP A 10 20.81 1.28 -3.99
CA ASP A 10 20.60 1.00 -2.57
C ASP A 10 19.11 0.85 -2.22
N TYR A 11 18.27 1.81 -2.60
CA TYR A 11 16.84 1.76 -2.24
C TYR A 11 16.06 0.66 -2.98
N ARG A 12 16.49 0.26 -4.19
CA ARG A 12 15.87 -0.85 -4.95
C ARG A 12 16.01 -2.18 -4.23
N SER A 13 17.22 -2.45 -3.72
CA SER A 13 17.50 -3.63 -2.91
C SER A 13 16.65 -3.61 -1.63
N GLU A 14 16.59 -2.46 -0.98
CA GLU A 14 15.77 -2.25 0.22
C GLU A 14 14.27 -2.46 -0.03
N LEU A 15 13.74 -2.04 -1.19
CA LEU A 15 12.35 -2.29 -1.59
C LEU A 15 12.05 -3.78 -1.80
N ASN A 16 13.00 -4.56 -2.32
CA ASN A 16 12.83 -6.01 -2.42
C ASN A 16 12.76 -6.65 -1.03
N ASN A 17 13.65 -6.26 -0.12
CA ASN A 17 13.62 -6.72 1.27
C ASN A 17 12.29 -6.36 1.95
N VAL A 18 11.82 -5.12 1.80
CA VAL A 18 10.50 -4.71 2.29
C VAL A 18 9.39 -5.59 1.71
N ALA A 19 9.38 -5.83 0.39
CA ALA A 19 8.36 -6.66 -0.24
C ALA A 19 8.34 -8.08 0.35
N GLU A 20 9.50 -8.67 0.61
CA GLU A 20 9.63 -9.99 1.24
C GLU A 20 9.11 -10.02 2.67
N LEU A 21 9.44 -9.01 3.50
CA LEU A 21 8.92 -8.89 4.86
C LEU A 21 7.39 -8.86 4.89
N TRP A 22 6.78 -8.10 3.97
CA TRP A 22 5.33 -8.02 3.87
C TRP A 22 4.70 -9.27 3.27
N ALA A 23 5.38 -10.00 2.38
CA ALA A 23 4.83 -11.14 1.67
C ALA A 23 4.30 -12.26 2.58
N GLY A 24 4.87 -12.39 3.79
CA GLY A 24 4.47 -13.38 4.81
C GLY A 24 3.28 -12.95 5.68
N VAL A 25 2.94 -11.66 5.72
CA VAL A 25 1.93 -11.11 6.67
C VAL A 25 0.73 -10.48 5.98
N VAL A 26 0.84 -10.14 4.69
CA VAL A 26 -0.29 -9.65 3.89
C VAL A 26 -1.24 -10.79 3.54
N PRO A 27 -2.55 -10.52 3.45
CA PRO A 27 -3.52 -11.57 3.21
C PRO A 27 -3.47 -12.05 1.75
N TYR A 28 -3.74 -13.34 1.53
CA TYR A 28 -3.74 -13.94 0.19
C TYR A 28 -4.85 -13.35 -0.71
N LEU A 29 -4.52 -13.13 -1.99
CA LEU A 29 -5.45 -12.76 -3.06
C LEU A 29 -5.34 -13.79 -4.18
N ASP A 30 -6.48 -14.24 -4.70
CA ASP A 30 -6.51 -15.04 -5.92
C ASP A 30 -6.15 -14.21 -7.16
N GLU A 31 -5.91 -14.88 -8.29
CA GLU A 31 -5.47 -14.22 -9.52
C GLU A 31 -6.44 -13.15 -10.04
N GLN A 32 -7.76 -13.38 -9.89
CA GLN A 32 -8.77 -12.41 -10.32
C GLN A 32 -8.80 -11.21 -9.38
N GLU A 33 -8.68 -11.44 -8.08
CA GLU A 33 -8.53 -10.37 -7.08
C GLU A 33 -7.27 -9.54 -7.34
N MET A 34 -6.15 -10.19 -7.69
CA MET A 34 -4.89 -9.53 -8.03
C MET A 34 -4.99 -8.72 -9.33
N SER A 35 -5.64 -9.26 -10.36
CA SER A 35 -5.90 -8.57 -11.63
C SER A 35 -6.75 -7.31 -11.43
N ILE A 36 -7.79 -7.39 -10.59
CA ILE A 36 -8.62 -6.23 -10.23
C ILE A 36 -7.82 -5.21 -9.43
N LEU A 37 -7.02 -5.64 -8.43
CA LEU A 37 -6.19 -4.74 -7.63
C LEU A 37 -5.19 -4.00 -8.51
N ARG A 38 -4.52 -4.69 -9.43
CA ARG A 38 -3.62 -4.10 -10.42
C ARG A 38 -4.33 -3.00 -11.22
N ALA A 39 -5.48 -3.32 -11.81
CA ALA A 39 -6.24 -2.36 -12.62
C ALA A 39 -6.68 -1.12 -11.81
N VAL A 40 -7.09 -1.30 -10.56
CA VAL A 40 -7.45 -0.21 -9.64
C VAL A 40 -6.23 0.65 -9.30
N ILE A 41 -5.07 0.04 -9.04
CA ILE A 41 -3.84 0.78 -8.73
C ILE A 41 -3.40 1.59 -9.94
N GLU A 42 -3.34 1.01 -11.14
CA GLU A 42 -2.92 1.74 -12.34
C GLU A 42 -3.87 2.90 -12.68
N ASN A 43 -5.17 2.67 -12.47
CA ASN A 43 -6.23 3.58 -12.87
C ASN A 43 -7.10 3.95 -11.66
N ASN A 44 -6.68 4.93 -10.88
CA ASN A 44 -7.48 5.39 -9.74
C ASN A 44 -8.84 5.93 -10.21
N GLY A 45 -9.90 5.59 -9.48
CA GLY A 45 -11.24 6.13 -9.70
C GLY A 45 -12.01 5.53 -10.87
N LEU A 46 -11.64 4.32 -11.32
CA LEU A 46 -12.39 3.61 -12.37
C LEU A 46 -13.81 3.28 -11.93
N THR A 47 -14.70 3.13 -12.91
CA THR A 47 -16.02 2.53 -12.70
C THR A 47 -15.93 1.00 -12.82
N LEU A 48 -16.95 0.31 -12.30
CA LEU A 48 -17.02 -1.15 -12.36
C LEU A 48 -17.03 -1.67 -13.81
N TYR A 49 -17.69 -0.94 -14.71
CA TYR A 49 -17.70 -1.25 -16.15
C TYR A 49 -16.28 -1.20 -16.74
N ARG A 50 -15.52 -0.14 -16.45
CA ARG A 50 -14.14 -0.03 -16.94
C ARG A 50 -13.24 -1.12 -16.35
N LEU A 51 -13.41 -1.47 -15.07
CA LEU A 51 -12.68 -2.59 -14.47
C LEU A 51 -12.94 -3.92 -15.20
N SER A 52 -14.20 -4.22 -15.54
CA SER A 52 -14.55 -5.41 -16.33
C SER A 52 -13.89 -5.40 -17.70
N ARG A 53 -13.86 -4.25 -18.38
CA ARG A 53 -13.19 -4.10 -19.70
C ARG A 53 -11.68 -4.29 -19.63
N ILE A 54 -11.02 -3.75 -18.60
CA ILE A 54 -9.55 -3.82 -18.44
C ILE A 54 -9.11 -5.22 -18.03
N THR A 55 -9.83 -5.83 -17.09
CA THR A 55 -9.48 -7.16 -16.56
C THR A 55 -9.93 -8.31 -17.45
N GLY A 56 -10.83 -8.05 -18.41
CA GLY A 56 -11.45 -9.09 -19.24
C GLY A 56 -12.45 -9.98 -18.47
N LEU A 57 -12.70 -9.70 -17.20
CA LEU A 57 -13.58 -10.48 -16.35
C LEU A 57 -15.05 -10.11 -16.55
N ALA A 58 -15.94 -11.09 -16.39
CA ALA A 58 -17.38 -10.87 -16.40
C ALA A 58 -17.80 -9.83 -15.34
N PHE A 59 -18.76 -8.97 -15.68
CA PHE A 59 -19.19 -7.87 -14.80
C PHE A 59 -19.64 -8.35 -13.41
N SER A 60 -20.37 -9.48 -13.35
CA SER A 60 -20.81 -10.09 -12.09
C SER A 60 -19.64 -10.59 -11.23
N THR A 61 -18.58 -11.11 -11.85
CA THR A 61 -17.33 -11.50 -11.18
C THR A 61 -16.64 -10.28 -10.59
N VAL A 62 -16.43 -9.23 -11.39
CA VAL A 62 -15.80 -7.99 -10.92
C VAL A 62 -16.61 -7.37 -9.78
N PHE A 63 -17.95 -7.36 -9.87
CA PHE A 63 -18.81 -6.89 -8.81
C PHE A 63 -18.59 -7.66 -7.49
N LYS A 64 -18.62 -8.99 -7.53
CA LYS A 64 -18.42 -9.83 -6.33
C LYS A 64 -17.02 -9.64 -5.73
N LYS A 65 -15.99 -9.64 -6.58
CA LYS A 65 -14.59 -9.53 -6.13
C LYS A 65 -14.27 -8.15 -5.58
N THR A 66 -14.73 -7.06 -6.21
CA THR A 66 -14.53 -5.70 -5.68
C THR A 66 -15.23 -5.49 -4.34
N ARG A 67 -16.43 -6.05 -4.14
CA ARG A 67 -17.10 -6.06 -2.83
C ARG A 67 -16.29 -6.81 -1.77
N LYS A 68 -15.75 -7.99 -2.12
CA LYS A 68 -14.89 -8.77 -1.21
C LYS A 68 -13.60 -8.02 -0.86
N LEU A 69 -12.90 -7.47 -1.85
CA LEU A 69 -11.70 -6.65 -1.64
C LEU A 69 -12.00 -5.43 -0.76
N SER A 70 -13.15 -4.77 -0.98
CA SER A 70 -13.55 -3.63 -0.17
C SER A 70 -13.88 -4.00 1.27
N SER A 71 -14.57 -5.13 1.49
CA SER A 71 -14.86 -5.63 2.84
C SER A 71 -13.59 -5.97 3.64
N ARG A 72 -12.51 -6.30 2.95
CA ARG A 72 -11.17 -6.57 3.51
C ARG A 72 -10.30 -5.30 3.64
N GLY A 73 -10.83 -4.12 3.30
CA GLY A 73 -10.09 -2.86 3.38
C GLY A 73 -8.99 -2.69 2.34
N ILE A 74 -8.97 -3.50 1.27
CA ILE A 74 -7.91 -3.49 0.24
C ILE A 74 -8.18 -2.42 -0.82
N ILE A 75 -9.46 -2.15 -1.09
CA ILE A 75 -9.91 -1.07 -1.97
C ILE A 75 -11.05 -0.29 -1.30
N VAL A 76 -11.21 0.97 -1.69
CA VAL A 76 -12.36 1.81 -1.31
C VAL A 76 -13.32 1.90 -2.48
N ILE A 77 -14.61 1.84 -2.17
CA ILE A 77 -15.69 2.11 -3.12
C ILE A 77 -16.30 3.46 -2.73
N SER A 78 -16.11 4.47 -3.57
CA SER A 78 -16.64 5.82 -3.37
C SER A 78 -17.79 6.09 -4.32
N LYS A 79 -18.80 6.83 -3.88
CA LYS A 79 -19.90 7.27 -4.76
C LYS A 79 -19.44 8.48 -5.56
N ASN A 80 -19.37 8.36 -6.87
CA ASN A 80 -19.04 9.45 -7.78
C ASN A 80 -20.22 9.75 -8.71
N GLY A 81 -21.12 10.61 -8.23
CA GLY A 81 -22.39 10.91 -8.90
C GLY A 81 -23.28 9.66 -9.01
N LYS A 82 -23.58 9.26 -10.25
CA LYS A 82 -24.43 8.09 -10.55
C LYS A 82 -23.68 6.75 -10.52
N CYS A 83 -22.35 6.76 -10.46
CA CYS A 83 -21.52 5.57 -10.55
C CYS A 83 -20.60 5.42 -9.34
N ASN A 84 -20.26 4.19 -8.98
CA ASN A 84 -19.21 3.94 -7.99
C ASN A 84 -17.84 4.08 -8.65
N SER A 85 -16.89 4.68 -7.94
CA SER A 85 -15.47 4.69 -8.26
C SER A 85 -14.68 3.80 -7.30
N TYR A 86 -13.61 3.19 -7.79
CA TYR A 86 -12.77 2.26 -7.04
C TYR A 86 -11.34 2.78 -6.95
N SER A 87 -10.77 2.77 -5.75
CA SER A 87 -9.40 3.22 -5.49
C SER A 87 -8.70 2.27 -4.52
N ALA A 88 -7.39 2.12 -4.64
CA ALA A 88 -6.61 1.30 -3.71
C ALA A 88 -6.45 2.01 -2.35
N THR A 89 -6.45 1.25 -1.26
CA THR A 89 -6.04 1.73 0.07
C THR A 89 -4.53 1.64 0.24
N VAL A 90 -4.02 2.13 1.38
CA VAL A 90 -2.65 1.88 1.82
C VAL A 90 -2.35 0.37 1.85
N LEU A 91 -3.26 -0.44 2.41
CA LEU A 91 -3.12 -1.89 2.42
C LEU A 91 -3.11 -2.49 1.01
N GLY A 92 -3.94 -1.99 0.09
CA GLY A 92 -3.92 -2.43 -1.31
C GLY A 92 -2.57 -2.19 -2.00
N LEU A 93 -1.95 -1.05 -1.74
CA LEU A 93 -0.61 -0.75 -2.26
C LEU A 93 0.47 -1.64 -1.62
N ILE A 94 0.40 -1.86 -0.30
CA ILE A 94 1.33 -2.76 0.41
C ILE A 94 1.21 -4.20 -0.11
N ILE A 95 -0.01 -4.71 -0.32
CA ILE A 95 -0.23 -6.04 -0.91
C ILE A 95 0.39 -6.12 -2.31
N CYS A 96 0.19 -5.09 -3.12
CA CYS A 96 0.75 -5.07 -4.47
C CYS A 96 2.29 -5.05 -4.46
N LEU A 97 2.89 -4.26 -3.55
CA LEU A 97 4.35 -4.23 -3.35
C LEU A 97 4.87 -5.62 -2.96
N ALA A 98 4.25 -6.23 -1.95
CA ALA A 98 4.64 -7.52 -1.40
C ALA A 98 4.49 -8.69 -2.38
N LYS A 99 3.44 -8.66 -3.22
CA LYS A 99 3.15 -9.71 -4.20
C LYS A 99 3.64 -9.38 -5.61
N SER A 100 4.43 -8.30 -5.76
CA SER A 100 4.94 -7.82 -7.05
C SER A 100 3.83 -7.74 -8.11
N CYS A 101 2.67 -7.20 -7.73
CA CYS A 101 1.52 -7.11 -8.63
C CYS A 101 1.79 -6.15 -9.79
N LEU A 102 2.63 -5.15 -9.56
CA LEU A 102 3.17 -4.17 -10.49
C LEU A 102 4.66 -3.97 -10.18
N ASP A 103 5.32 -3.13 -10.98
CA ASP A 103 6.68 -2.67 -10.67
C ASP A 103 6.77 -2.07 -9.25
N LYS A 104 7.77 -2.51 -8.48
CA LYS A 104 7.89 -2.16 -7.05
C LYS A 104 8.15 -0.67 -6.85
N GLU A 105 8.93 -0.04 -7.73
CA GLU A 105 9.21 1.39 -7.64
C GLU A 105 7.94 2.18 -7.89
N TYR A 106 7.20 1.83 -8.95
CA TYR A 106 5.91 2.45 -9.25
C TYR A 106 4.95 2.40 -8.05
N VAL A 107 4.82 1.23 -7.43
CA VAL A 107 3.95 1.06 -6.25
C VAL A 107 4.47 1.86 -5.05
N ALA A 108 5.79 1.83 -4.81
CA ALA A 108 6.41 2.56 -3.71
C ALA A 108 6.24 4.08 -3.87
N PHE A 109 6.37 4.63 -5.07
CA PHE A 109 6.12 6.05 -5.33
C PHE A 109 4.64 6.42 -5.17
N LYS A 110 3.71 5.54 -5.56
CA LYS A 110 2.29 5.75 -5.26
C LYS A 110 2.01 5.76 -3.77
N LEU A 111 2.61 4.83 -3.04
CA LEU A 111 2.48 4.77 -1.59
C LEU A 111 3.10 5.99 -0.92
N LEU A 112 4.28 6.44 -1.36
CA LEU A 112 4.93 7.67 -0.88
C LEU A 112 4.01 8.88 -1.06
N LYS A 113 3.39 9.03 -2.23
CA LYS A 113 2.43 10.13 -2.48
C LYS A 113 1.21 10.09 -1.54
N VAL A 114 0.76 8.90 -1.13
CA VAL A 114 -0.34 8.75 -0.17
C VAL A 114 0.15 9.07 1.25
N MET A 115 1.37 8.65 1.59
CA MET A 115 1.97 8.83 2.91
C MET A 115 2.53 10.26 3.14
N SER A 116 2.80 11.01 2.08
CA SER A 116 3.35 12.37 2.18
C SER A 116 2.38 13.35 2.85
N ALA A 117 1.07 13.12 2.73
CA ALA A 117 0.06 13.87 3.47
C ALA A 117 0.15 13.65 4.99
N SER A 118 0.87 12.61 5.43
CA SER A 118 1.13 12.27 6.82
C SER A 118 2.61 12.47 7.22
N GLY A 119 3.34 13.28 6.45
CA GLY A 119 4.69 13.71 6.79
C GLY A 119 5.84 12.81 6.34
N VAL A 120 5.57 11.71 5.61
CA VAL A 120 6.64 10.89 5.01
C VAL A 120 7.17 11.59 3.76
N GLY A 121 8.36 12.19 3.87
CA GLY A 121 8.89 13.13 2.89
C GLY A 121 9.58 12.48 1.70
N ASP A 122 10.19 11.31 1.88
CA ASP A 122 10.95 10.62 0.83
C ASP A 122 10.84 9.09 0.88
N ILE A 123 11.43 8.45 -0.14
CA ILE A 123 11.39 7.00 -0.31
C ILE A 123 12.13 6.25 0.80
N ASN A 124 13.21 6.81 1.36
CA ASN A 124 13.99 6.17 2.41
C ASN A 124 13.22 6.20 3.74
N GLU A 125 12.53 7.29 4.04
CA GLU A 125 11.60 7.37 5.16
C GLU A 125 10.45 6.37 5.02
N LEU A 126 9.86 6.28 3.82
CA LEU A 126 8.83 5.28 3.55
C LEU A 126 9.34 3.85 3.79
N ILE A 127 10.53 3.51 3.28
CA ILE A 127 11.17 2.20 3.49
C ILE A 127 11.33 1.93 4.99
N LYS A 128 11.82 2.89 5.77
CA LYS A 128 11.97 2.74 7.23
C LYS A 128 10.63 2.47 7.91
N VAL A 129 9.58 3.21 7.56
CA VAL A 129 8.22 2.99 8.09
C VAL A 129 7.71 1.59 7.73
N LEU A 130 7.87 1.17 6.47
CA LEU A 130 7.42 -0.13 6.00
C LEU A 130 8.18 -1.28 6.66
N LYS A 131 9.50 -1.17 6.85
CA LYS A 131 10.31 -2.15 7.59
C LYS A 131 9.86 -2.24 9.04
N ALA A 132 9.78 -1.09 9.74
CA ALA A 132 9.38 -1.04 11.14
C ALA A 132 7.99 -1.65 11.36
N ALA A 133 7.02 -1.32 10.50
CA ALA A 133 5.69 -1.89 10.57
C ALA A 133 5.70 -3.41 10.34
N ALA A 134 6.46 -3.92 9.38
CA ALA A 134 6.46 -5.34 9.03
C ALA A 134 7.17 -6.25 10.05
N SER A 135 8.24 -5.77 10.71
CA SER A 135 9.15 -6.61 11.53
C SER A 135 8.47 -7.53 12.56
N SER A 136 7.36 -7.09 13.12
CA SER A 136 6.59 -7.85 14.13
C SER A 136 5.09 -7.87 13.84
N ALA A 137 4.69 -7.57 12.60
CA ALA A 137 3.27 -7.52 12.25
C ALA A 137 2.66 -8.91 12.19
N THR A 138 1.46 -9.05 12.74
CA THR A 138 0.61 -10.21 12.50
C THR A 138 -0.38 -9.93 11.36
N ILE A 139 -0.95 -10.97 10.75
CA ILE A 139 -2.01 -10.84 9.74
C ILE A 139 -3.19 -9.99 10.28
N ARG A 140 -3.47 -10.08 11.59
CA ARG A 140 -4.51 -9.29 12.24
C ARG A 140 -4.17 -7.81 12.28
N ASP A 141 -2.92 -7.46 12.61
CA ASP A 141 -2.46 -6.06 12.58
C ASP A 141 -2.54 -5.49 11.17
N VAL A 142 -2.07 -6.24 10.16
CA VAL A 142 -2.07 -5.81 8.75
C VAL A 142 -3.48 -5.57 8.21
N SER A 143 -4.44 -6.42 8.59
CA SER A 143 -5.85 -6.27 8.17
C SER A 143 -6.51 -5.01 8.73
N GLY A 144 -5.91 -4.38 9.74
CA GLY A 144 -6.36 -3.11 10.31
C GLY A 144 -5.93 -1.87 9.52
N ILE A 145 -4.97 -1.99 8.60
CA ILE A 145 -4.40 -0.86 7.87
C ILE A 145 -5.37 -0.39 6.79
N ARG A 146 -5.96 0.80 6.93
CA ARG A 146 -6.87 1.39 5.94
C ARG A 146 -6.34 2.72 5.40
N ASN A 147 -5.72 3.50 6.27
CA ASN A 147 -5.21 4.83 5.98
C ASN A 147 -3.72 4.97 6.40
N PRO A 148 -3.04 6.07 6.03
CA PRO A 148 -1.64 6.30 6.40
C PRO A 148 -1.37 6.24 7.90
N SER A 149 -2.26 6.78 8.73
CA SER A 149 -2.10 6.83 10.18
C SER A 149 -2.09 5.44 10.81
N ASP A 150 -2.88 4.49 10.29
CA ASP A 150 -2.86 3.11 10.77
C ASP A 150 -1.49 2.44 10.54
N LEU A 151 -0.86 2.70 9.38
CA LEU A 151 0.47 2.20 9.06
C LEU A 151 1.53 2.82 9.96
N LEU A 152 1.47 4.14 10.19
CA LEU A 152 2.40 4.84 11.09
C LEU A 152 2.26 4.33 12.54
N TYR A 153 1.03 4.13 13.01
CA TYR A 153 0.78 3.55 14.32
C TYR A 153 1.39 2.15 14.45
N LEU A 154 1.21 1.30 13.42
CA LEU A 154 1.80 -0.02 13.41
C LEU A 154 3.34 0.02 13.41
N ALA A 155 3.94 0.94 12.64
CA ALA A 155 5.38 1.16 12.64
C ALA A 155 5.91 1.56 14.03
N ILE A 156 5.20 2.44 14.74
CA ILE A 156 5.55 2.83 16.12
C ILE A 156 5.46 1.63 17.05
N LYS A 157 4.31 0.94 17.04
CA LYS A 157 4.03 -0.21 17.89
C LYS A 157 5.12 -1.30 17.76
N ASN A 158 5.61 -1.50 16.54
CA ASN A 158 6.57 -2.57 16.24
C ASN A 158 8.03 -2.11 16.28
N SER A 159 8.31 -0.82 16.44
CA SER A 159 9.66 -0.31 16.66
C SER A 159 10.13 -0.62 18.09
N SER A 160 10.80 -1.76 18.28
CA SER A 160 11.33 -2.25 19.57
C SER A 160 12.43 -1.38 20.20
N SER A 161 12.82 -0.29 19.54
CA SER A 161 13.56 0.82 20.13
C SER A 161 13.06 2.10 19.49
N VAL A 162 12.45 2.97 20.30
CA VAL A 162 12.04 4.34 20.02
C VAL A 162 13.14 5.08 19.23
N ASN A 163 13.10 4.99 17.91
CA ASN A 163 14.00 5.74 17.05
C ASN A 163 13.49 7.18 17.07
N LYS A 164 14.17 8.06 17.83
CA LYS A 164 13.74 9.46 18.07
C LYS A 164 13.41 10.22 16.77
N SER A 165 14.02 9.83 15.66
CA SER A 165 13.74 10.38 14.32
C SER A 165 12.32 10.05 13.81
N ILE A 166 11.84 8.82 14.04
CA ILE A 166 10.49 8.39 13.65
C ILE A 166 9.45 9.00 14.58
N LEU A 167 9.76 9.09 15.88
CA LEU A 167 8.87 9.75 16.85
C LEU A 167 8.81 11.26 16.68
N GLY A 168 9.90 11.92 16.29
CA GLY A 168 9.90 13.36 15.99
C GLY A 168 8.97 13.72 14.83
N LEU A 169 8.97 12.90 13.78
CA LEU A 169 8.06 13.05 12.63
C LEU A 169 6.58 12.84 13.02
N ILE A 170 6.30 11.95 13.98
CA ILE A 170 4.92 11.56 14.31
C ILE A 170 4.32 12.39 15.47
N ILE A 171 5.12 12.81 16.46
CA ILE A 171 4.66 13.69 17.56
C ILE A 171 4.24 15.06 17.03
N TYR A 172 4.93 15.58 16.01
CA TYR A 172 4.54 16.83 15.33
C TYR A 172 3.11 16.75 14.75
N HIS A 173 2.68 15.58 14.29
CA HIS A 173 1.37 15.39 13.65
C HIS A 173 0.23 14.99 14.61
N LEU A 174 0.53 14.54 15.83
CA LEU A 174 -0.49 14.27 16.85
C LEU A 174 -0.74 15.49 17.78
N SER A 175 0.08 16.54 17.65
CA SER A 175 0.02 17.76 18.48
C SER A 175 -0.56 18.97 17.73
N VAL A 176 -1.00 18.79 16.49
CA VAL A 176 -1.69 19.76 15.61
C VAL A 176 -3.05 19.19 15.27
#